data_AF-A0A453KJX9-F1
#
_entry.id   AF-A0A453KJX9-F1
#
_cell.length_a   1.000
_cell.length_b   1.000
_cell.length_c   1.000
_cell.angle_alpha   90.00
_cell.angle_beta   90.00
_cell.angle_gamma   90.00
#
_symmetry.space_group_name_H-M   'P 1'
#
loop_
_entity.id
_entity.type
_entity.pdbx_description
1 polymer ?
#
loop_
_entity_poly.entity_id
_entity_poly.type
_entity_poly.pdbx_seq_one_letter_code
_entity_poly.pdbx_strand_id
1 'polypeptide(L)'
;MNVAGGAAWLPYCVSVRLRYSFGDNSHISFLAINGSHGGRACWLQSEDWERCKQKVARAVETVNGTPAVAEPGQGRLRMVAEMIQKQLQLCLQQLRDGPLSAGSTAS
;
A
#
# COMPACT_ATOMS: atom_id res chain seq x y z
N MET A 1 -14.77 -10.06 19.23
CA MET A 1 -14.08 -9.33 18.14
C MET A 1 -12.62 -9.74 18.15
N ASN A 2 -12.17 -10.49 17.14
CA ASN A 2 -10.77 -10.91 17.03
C ASN A 2 -9.97 -9.83 16.29
N VAL A 3 -9.18 -9.04 17.03
CA VAL A 3 -8.18 -8.12 16.45
C VAL A 3 -6.90 -8.91 16.21
N ALA A 4 -6.92 -9.81 15.23
CA ALA A 4 -5.76 -10.60 14.85
C ALA A 4 -5.22 -10.08 13.51
N GLY A 5 -4.04 -9.41 13.52
CA GLY A 5 -3.22 -9.23 12.33
C GLY A 5 -2.60 -7.84 12.12
N GLY A 6 -1.40 -7.63 12.66
CA GLY A 6 -0.39 -6.75 12.07
C GLY A 6 -0.23 -5.36 12.68
N ALA A 7 -1.10 -4.42 12.31
CA ALA A 7 -0.90 -2.98 12.57
C ALA A 7 -1.79 -2.38 13.67
N ALA A 8 -2.67 -3.18 14.28
CA ALA A 8 -3.71 -2.67 15.18
C ALA A 8 -3.19 -2.01 16.47
N TRP A 9 -1.93 -2.26 16.85
CA TRP A 9 -1.30 -1.77 18.08
C TRP A 9 -0.30 -0.64 17.85
N LEU A 10 0.04 -0.32 16.59
CA LEU A 10 1.03 0.70 16.25
C LEU A 10 0.34 1.96 15.72
N PRO A 11 0.65 3.17 16.24
CA PRO A 11 0.12 4.40 15.67
C PRO A 11 0.64 4.59 14.24
N TYR A 12 -0.22 5.11 13.35
CA TYR A 12 0.12 5.48 11.97
C TYR A 12 0.69 4.36 11.09
N CYS A 13 0.26 3.11 11.31
CA CYS A 13 0.72 1.96 10.53
C CYS A 13 -0.36 1.45 9.57
N VAL A 14 0.09 0.80 8.50
CA VAL A 14 -0.77 0.09 7.55
C VAL A 14 -0.36 -1.37 7.47
N SER A 15 -1.33 -2.27 7.35
CA SER A 15 -1.13 -3.66 6.99
C SER A 15 -1.64 -3.88 5.57
N VAL A 16 -0.86 -4.58 4.76
CA VAL A 16 -1.25 -4.99 3.40
C VAL A 16 -1.34 -6.51 3.37
N ARG A 17 -2.46 -7.03 2.86
CA ARG A 17 -2.72 -8.45 2.70
C ARG A 17 -2.70 -8.80 1.23
N LEU A 18 -1.93 -9.83 0.91
CA LEU A 18 -1.77 -10.36 -0.44
C LEU A 18 -2.09 -11.86 -0.44
N ARG A 19 -2.53 -12.38 -1.59
CA ARG A 19 -2.62 -13.81 -1.85
C ARG A 19 -1.56 -14.19 -2.87
N TYR A 20 -0.70 -15.14 -2.52
CA TYR A 20 0.26 -15.73 -3.44
C TYR A 20 -0.25 -17.11 -3.87
N SER A 21 -0.31 -17.35 -5.19
CA SER A 21 -0.61 -18.66 -5.77
C SER A 21 0.69 -19.29 -6.25
N PHE A 22 0.97 -20.52 -5.80
CA PHE A 22 2.15 -21.29 -6.19
C PHE A 22 1.86 -22.13 -7.44
N GLY A 23 2.87 -22.39 -8.29
CA GLY A 23 2.77 -23.20 -9.51
C GLY A 23 3.33 -22.50 -10.75
N ASP A 24 3.22 -23.14 -11.92
CA ASP A 24 3.68 -22.63 -13.23
C ASP A 24 3.17 -21.22 -13.54
N ASN A 25 1.94 -20.91 -13.12
CA ASN A 25 1.33 -19.59 -13.24
C ASN A 25 1.27 -18.89 -11.88
N SER A 26 2.43 -18.70 -11.23
CA SER A 26 2.48 -18.01 -9.95
C SER A 26 1.88 -16.60 -10.06
N HIS A 27 0.99 -16.25 -9.14
CA HIS A 27 0.19 -15.03 -9.22
C HIS A 27 0.03 -14.38 -7.84
N ILE A 28 0.13 -13.05 -7.80
CA ILE A 28 -0.02 -12.25 -6.58
C ILE A 28 -1.29 -11.41 -6.71
N SER A 29 -2.26 -11.63 -5.83
CA SER A 29 -3.49 -10.81 -5.77
C SER A 29 -3.46 -9.91 -4.55
N PHE A 30 -3.83 -8.63 -4.74
CA PHE A 30 -4.14 -7.75 -3.62
C PHE A 30 -5.45 -8.18 -2.94
N LEU A 31 -5.46 -8.28 -1.61
CA LEU A 31 -6.66 -8.64 -0.85
C LEU A 31 -7.21 -7.45 -0.08
N ALA A 32 -6.36 -6.78 0.69
CA ALA A 32 -6.78 -5.67 1.53
C ALA A 32 -5.59 -4.80 1.93
N ILE A 33 -5.89 -3.56 2.26
CA ILE A 33 -5.01 -2.70 3.03
C ILE A 33 -5.83 -2.07 4.15
N ASN A 34 -5.30 -2.11 5.36
CA ASN A 34 -5.98 -1.62 6.56
C ASN A 34 -5.02 -0.73 7.34
N GLY A 35 -5.51 0.43 7.79
CA GLY A 35 -4.79 1.21 8.78
C GLY A 35 -4.95 0.63 10.19
N SER A 36 -4.16 1.15 11.13
CA SER A 36 -4.34 0.91 12.57
C SER A 36 -5.81 1.10 12.98
N HIS A 37 -6.27 0.27 13.94
CA HIS A 37 -7.67 0.21 14.39
C HIS A 37 -8.71 -0.11 13.30
N GLY A 38 -8.30 -0.66 12.15
CA GLY A 38 -9.19 -0.98 11.04
C GLY A 38 -9.62 0.23 10.21
N GLY A 39 -9.04 1.40 10.48
CA GLY A 39 -9.36 2.66 9.83
C GLY A 39 -8.37 3.04 8.72
N ARG A 40 -8.12 4.35 8.61
CA ARG A 40 -7.30 4.97 7.55
C ARG A 40 -5.92 5.40 8.04
N ALA A 41 -5.40 4.84 9.14
CA ALA A 41 -4.11 5.22 9.73
C ALA A 41 -3.95 6.75 9.89
N CYS A 42 -3.10 7.39 9.07
CA CYS A 42 -2.85 8.83 9.06
C CYS A 42 -3.65 9.64 8.02
N TRP A 43 -4.43 8.99 7.16
CA TRP A 43 -5.22 9.65 6.11
C TRP A 43 -6.50 10.25 6.72
N LEU A 44 -6.53 11.58 6.84
CA LEU A 44 -7.69 12.33 7.33
C LEU A 44 -8.86 12.22 6.34
N GLN A 45 -8.60 12.53 5.07
CA GLN A 45 -9.59 12.46 3.99
C GLN A 45 -9.80 11.03 3.50
N SER A 46 -11.06 10.65 3.32
CA SER A 46 -11.43 9.34 2.76
C SER A 46 -10.88 9.15 1.35
N GLU A 47 -10.93 10.18 0.53
CA GLU A 47 -10.54 10.13 -0.87
C GLU A 47 -9.06 9.85 -1.05
N ASP A 48 -8.21 10.45 -0.22
CA ASP A 48 -6.76 10.20 -0.26
C ASP A 48 -6.41 8.77 0.16
N TRP A 49 -7.16 8.22 1.14
CA TRP A 49 -7.03 6.82 1.52
C TRP A 49 -7.45 5.89 0.39
N GLU A 50 -8.64 6.07 -0.19
CA GLU A 50 -9.12 5.24 -1.31
C GLU A 50 -8.15 5.29 -2.50
N ARG A 51 -7.63 6.49 -2.82
CA ARG A 51 -6.62 6.68 -3.86
C ARG A 51 -5.32 5.92 -3.55
N CYS A 52 -4.89 5.92 -2.29
CA CYS A 52 -3.75 5.12 -1.85
C CYS A 52 -4.01 3.62 -2.06
N LYS A 53 -5.18 3.12 -1.65
CA LYS A 53 -5.54 1.70 -1.84
C LYS A 53 -5.51 1.30 -3.31
N GLN A 54 -6.06 2.13 -4.20
CA GLN A 54 -6.05 1.89 -5.64
C GLN A 54 -4.62 1.85 -6.21
N LYS A 55 -3.75 2.79 -5.80
CA LYS A 55 -2.35 2.80 -6.23
C LYS A 55 -1.59 1.55 -5.77
N VAL A 56 -1.79 1.12 -4.53
CA VAL A 56 -1.18 -0.09 -3.99
C VAL A 56 -1.68 -1.33 -4.72
N ALA A 57 -2.99 -1.45 -4.96
CA ALA A 57 -3.57 -2.58 -5.70
C ALA A 57 -2.98 -2.69 -7.13
N ARG A 58 -2.94 -1.57 -7.86
CA ARG A 58 -2.38 -1.51 -9.22
C ARG A 58 -0.88 -1.87 -9.25
N ALA A 59 -0.13 -1.49 -8.23
CA ALA A 59 1.29 -1.83 -8.13
C ALA A 59 1.51 -3.34 -7.96
N VAL A 60 0.63 -4.02 -7.22
CA VAL A 60 0.67 -5.50 -7.10
C VAL A 60 0.40 -6.16 -8.45
N GLU A 61 -0.60 -5.67 -9.19
CA GLU A 61 -0.96 -6.24 -10.50
C GLU A 61 0.16 -6.09 -11.55
N THR A 62 0.92 -4.99 -11.48
CA THR A 62 2.02 -4.70 -12.41
C THR A 62 3.11 -5.78 -12.36
N VAL A 63 3.33 -6.40 -11.19
CA VAL A 63 4.37 -7.43 -11.02
C VAL A 63 3.97 -8.78 -11.65
N ASN A 64 2.67 -9.06 -11.80
CA ASN A 64 2.21 -10.31 -12.41
C ASN A 64 2.50 -10.38 -13.92
N GLY A 65 2.49 -9.23 -14.61
CA GLY A 65 2.75 -9.14 -16.05
C GLY A 65 4.22 -9.02 -16.42
N THR A 66 5.12 -8.89 -15.43
CA THR A 66 6.55 -8.77 -15.67
C THR A 66 7.15 -10.19 -15.79
N PRO A 67 7.83 -10.54 -16.90
CA PRO A 67 8.54 -11.80 -16.99
C PRO A 67 9.51 -11.88 -15.82
N ALA A 68 9.59 -13.05 -15.17
CA ALA A 68 10.57 -13.27 -14.10
C ALA A 68 11.96 -13.28 -14.74
N VAL A 69 12.50 -12.11 -15.10
CA VAL A 69 13.88 -11.98 -15.52
C VAL A 69 14.69 -12.37 -14.30
N ALA A 70 15.39 -13.49 -14.51
CA ALA A 70 16.11 -14.26 -13.54
C ALA A 70 17.10 -13.38 -12.78
N GLU A 71 16.91 -13.29 -11.48
CA GLU A 71 18.02 -13.36 -10.53
C GLU A 71 17.63 -14.42 -9.50
N PRO A 72 18.44 -15.49 -9.32
CA PRO A 72 18.18 -16.56 -8.38
C PRO A 72 18.27 -16.00 -6.94
N GLY A 73 17.17 -15.43 -6.46
CA GLY A 73 17.07 -14.84 -5.12
C GLY A 73 16.12 -13.64 -5.01
N GLN A 74 15.79 -12.97 -6.12
CA GLN A 74 14.93 -11.76 -6.12
C GLN A 74 13.51 -12.11 -6.61
N GLY A 75 12.82 -12.98 -5.86
CA GLY A 75 11.49 -13.48 -6.24
C GLY A 75 10.43 -12.37 -6.38
N ARG A 76 9.35 -12.67 -7.12
CA ARG A 76 8.20 -11.76 -7.38
C ARG A 76 7.66 -11.08 -6.10
N LEU A 77 7.68 -11.78 -4.97
CA LEU A 77 7.27 -11.24 -3.67
C LEU A 77 8.11 -10.04 -3.21
N ARG A 78 9.43 -10.08 -3.44
CA ARG A 78 10.33 -8.97 -3.11
C ARG A 78 10.02 -7.74 -3.98
N MET A 79 9.84 -7.96 -5.29
CA MET A 79 9.46 -6.88 -6.20
C MET A 79 8.12 -6.24 -5.81
N VAL A 80 7.12 -7.06 -5.44
CA VAL A 80 5.84 -6.55 -4.92
C VAL A 80 6.05 -5.75 -3.63
N ALA A 81 6.84 -6.24 -2.69
CA ALA A 81 7.12 -5.54 -1.43
C ALA A 81 7.77 -4.16 -1.67
N GLU A 82 8.78 -4.10 -2.53
CA GLU A 82 9.47 -2.85 -2.92
C GLU A 82 8.52 -1.88 -3.63
N MET A 83 7.66 -2.38 -4.53
CA MET A 83 6.65 -1.57 -5.22
C MET A 83 5.60 -1.00 -4.27
N ILE A 84 5.07 -1.82 -3.35
CA ILE A 84 4.11 -1.38 -2.33
C ILE A 84 4.75 -0.30 -1.44
N GLN A 85 5.97 -0.53 -0.97
CA GLN A 85 6.69 0.43 -0.13
C GLN A 85 6.84 1.79 -0.83
N LYS A 86 7.29 1.78 -2.10
CA LYS A 86 7.46 3.00 -2.89
C LYS A 86 6.13 3.74 -3.08
N GLN A 87 5.04 3.03 -3.38
CA GLN A 87 3.73 3.66 -3.55
C GLN A 87 3.18 4.23 -2.25
N LEU A 88 3.36 3.54 -1.12
CA LEU A 88 2.98 4.05 0.19
C LEU A 88 3.75 5.34 0.53
N GLN A 89 5.06 5.36 0.30
CA GLN A 89 5.88 6.56 0.50
C GLN A 89 5.40 7.75 -0.34
N LEU A 90 5.07 7.52 -1.62
CA LEU A 90 4.52 8.56 -2.50
C LEU A 90 3.16 9.08 -2.00
N CYS A 91 2.29 8.19 -1.52
CA CYS A 91 1.00 8.61 -0.96
C CYS A 91 1.18 9.43 0.32
N LEU A 92 2.12 9.05 1.19
CA LEU A 92 2.45 9.80 2.41
C LEU A 92 3.07 11.16 2.11
N GLN A 93 3.93 11.25 1.10
CA GLN A 93 4.50 12.53 0.65
C GLN A 93 3.39 13.47 0.17
N GLN A 94 2.45 12.98 -0.63
CA GLN A 94 1.31 13.78 -1.11
C GLN A 94 0.41 14.31 0.02
N LEU A 95 0.28 13.58 1.12
CA LEU A 95 -0.43 14.09 2.31
C LEU A 95 0.32 15.25 2.96
N ARG A 96 1.65 15.21 2.98
CA ARG A 96 2.50 16.25 3.57
C ARG A 96 2.47 17.53 2.73
N ASP A 97 2.42 17.38 1.41
CA ASP A 97 2.34 18.49 0.45
C ASP A 97 0.89 18.97 0.20
N GLY A 98 -0.09 18.43 0.92
CA GLY A 98 -1.49 18.88 0.95
C GLY A 98 -1.64 20.30 1.49
N PRO A 99 -2.84 20.93 1.40
CA PRO A 99 -3.02 22.38 1.24
C PRO A 99 -2.75 23.21 2.50
N LEU A 100 -1.52 23.21 3.01
CA LEU A 100 -1.01 24.27 3.88
C LEU A 100 -0.57 25.50 3.05
N SER A 101 -0.63 25.42 1.73
CA SER A 101 -0.34 26.54 0.82
C SER A 101 -1.59 27.34 0.39
N ALA A 102 -2.79 26.98 0.86
CA ALA A 102 -4.06 27.67 0.54
C ALA A 102 -4.72 28.30 1.77
N GLY A 103 -3.92 28.69 2.78
CA GLY A 103 -4.42 29.24 4.04
C GLY A 103 -3.51 30.34 4.60
N SER A 104 -3.23 31.37 3.80
CA SER A 104 -2.66 32.64 4.28
C SER A 104 -2.98 33.78 3.32
N THR A 105 -4.27 34.05 3.17
CA THR A 105 -4.79 35.39 2.92
C THR A 105 -6.08 35.52 3.71
N ALA A 106 -5.96 35.89 4.97
CA ALA A 106 -7.07 36.37 5.78
C ALA A 106 -6.62 37.67 6.45
N SER A 107 -7.24 38.76 5.96
CA SER A 107 -7.36 40.11 6.51
C SER A 107 -6.13 41.01 6.53
#